data_AF-A0A661DTF4-F1
#
_entry.id   AF-A0A661DTF4-F1
#
_cell.length_a   1.000
_cell.length_b   1.000
_cell.length_c   1.000
_cell.angle_alpha   90.00
_cell.angle_beta   90.00
_cell.angle_gamma   90.00
#
_symmetry.space_group_name_H-M   'P 1'
#
loop_
_entity.id
_entity.type
_entity.pdbx_description
1 polymer ?
#
loop_
_entity_poly.entity_id
_entity_poly.type
_entity_poly.pdbx_seq_one_letter_code
_entity_poly.pdbx_strand_id
1 'polypeptide(L)'
;MAGIKDSVANDYLQLRESLHALKGSATELGAKRLADVCIQGEAYKPYDIGSEKVIQLSHDIERIYNNTIAALDVAVAEATRLT
;
A
#
# COMPACT_ATOMS: atom_id res chain seq x y z
N MET A 1 7.84 1.01 0.71
CA MET A 1 7.41 -0.20 1.44
C MET A 1 8.10 -0.37 2.80
N ALA A 2 9.42 -0.13 2.89
CA ALA A 2 10.17 -0.22 4.15
C ALA A 2 9.49 0.52 5.32
N GLY A 3 9.10 1.79 5.12
CA GLY A 3 8.41 2.58 6.15
C GLY A 3 7.08 2.03 6.66
N ILE A 4 6.37 1.16 5.91
CA ILE A 4 5.14 0.48 6.39
C ILE A 4 5.52 -0.77 7.19
N LYS A 5 6.44 -1.60 6.68
CA LYS A 5 6.87 -2.83 7.35
C LYS A 5 7.56 -2.58 8.69
N ASP A 6 8.33 -1.52 8.79
CA ASP A 6 9.09 -1.23 10.01
C ASP A 6 8.21 -0.59 11.09
N SER A 7 7.09 0.05 10.69
CA SER A 7 6.24 0.82 11.58
C SER A 7 5.04 0.06 12.15
N VAL A 8 4.62 -1.05 11.52
CA VAL A 8 3.45 -1.84 11.97
C VAL A 8 3.55 -2.39 13.38
N ALA A 9 4.77 -2.50 13.93
CA ALA A 9 5.03 -3.07 15.25
C ALA A 9 5.05 -2.03 16.38
N ASN A 10 5.37 -0.77 16.09
CA ASN A 10 5.74 0.19 17.14
C ASN A 10 5.58 1.67 16.79
N ASP A 11 5.28 2.04 15.54
CA ASP A 11 5.20 3.45 15.14
C ASP A 11 3.91 3.76 14.36
N TYR A 12 2.86 4.09 15.10
CA TYR A 12 1.57 4.45 14.52
C TYR A 12 1.64 5.67 13.59
N LEU A 13 2.44 6.69 13.94
CA LEU A 13 2.48 7.93 13.16
C LEU A 13 3.17 7.69 11.82
N GLN A 14 4.31 7.02 11.84
CA GLN A 14 5.02 6.62 10.62
C GLN A 14 4.17 5.71 9.74
N LEU A 15 3.45 4.75 10.34
CA LEU A 15 2.54 3.88 9.60
C LEU A 15 1.48 4.71 8.87
N ARG A 16 0.78 5.59 9.60
CA ARG A 16 -0.31 6.40 9.06
C ARG A 16 0.16 7.35 7.96
N GLU A 17 1.32 8.00 8.14
CA GLU A 17 1.91 8.88 7.11
C GLU A 17 2.30 8.10 5.86
N SER A 18 2.92 6.93 6.03
CA SER A 18 3.30 6.06 4.92
C SER A 18 2.09 5.56 4.13
N LEU A 19 1.01 5.18 4.83
CA LEU A 19 -0.26 4.79 4.22
C LEU A 19 -0.92 5.95 3.47
N HIS A 20 -0.88 7.16 4.04
CA HIS A 20 -1.46 8.34 3.42
C HIS A 20 -0.77 8.71 2.11
N ALA A 21 0.57 8.74 2.13
CA ALA A 21 1.37 8.99 0.94
C ALA A 21 1.11 7.93 -0.14
N LEU A 22 1.12 6.64 0.22
CA LEU A 22 0.88 5.55 -0.73
C LEU A 22 -0.54 5.58 -1.31
N LYS A 23 -1.55 5.90 -0.51
CA LYS A 23 -2.94 6.10 -0.97
C LYS A 23 -3.02 7.22 -2.01
N GLY A 24 -2.35 8.35 -1.76
CA GLY A 24 -2.29 9.48 -2.71
C GLY A 24 -1.76 9.03 -4.06
N SER A 25 -0.56 8.44 -4.08
CA SER A 25 0.06 7.93 -5.31
C SER A 25 -0.80 6.85 -5.99
N ALA A 26 -1.37 5.92 -5.23
CA ALA A 26 -2.24 4.88 -5.78
C ALA A 26 -3.52 5.45 -6.42
N THR A 27 -4.08 6.52 -5.85
CA THR A 27 -5.26 7.20 -6.37
C THR A 27 -4.93 7.92 -7.68
N GLU A 28 -3.81 8.66 -7.71
CA GLU A 28 -3.34 9.36 -8.92
C GLU A 28 -3.06 8.41 -10.08
N LEU A 29 -2.54 7.21 -9.79
CA LEU A 29 -2.27 6.17 -10.79
C LEU A 29 -3.51 5.32 -11.15
N GLY A 30 -4.66 5.56 -10.54
CA GLY A 30 -5.86 4.74 -10.74
C GLY A 30 -5.76 3.30 -10.19
N ALA A 31 -4.76 3.02 -9.34
CA ALA A 31 -4.53 1.73 -8.70
C ALA A 31 -5.53 1.47 -7.56
N LYS A 32 -6.81 1.35 -7.91
CA LYS A 32 -7.93 1.32 -6.96
C LYS A 32 -7.75 0.34 -5.79
N ARG A 33 -7.35 -0.90 -6.06
CA ARG A 33 -7.17 -1.92 -5.01
C ARG A 33 -6.07 -1.54 -4.00
N LEU A 34 -5.02 -0.87 -4.47
CA LEU A 34 -3.94 -0.39 -3.62
C LEU A 34 -4.41 0.79 -2.77
N ALA A 35 -5.17 1.72 -3.34
CA ALA A 35 -5.79 2.81 -2.59
C ALA A 35 -6.76 2.29 -1.52
N ASP A 36 -7.61 1.32 -1.86
CA ASP A 36 -8.61 0.73 -0.95
C ASP A 36 -7.96 0.05 0.26
N VAL A 37 -6.85 -0.67 0.09
CA VAL A 37 -6.14 -1.30 1.23
C VAL A 37 -5.42 -0.25 2.09
N CYS A 38 -4.92 0.84 1.51
CA CYS A 38 -4.36 1.94 2.30
C CYS A 38 -5.44 2.64 3.15
N ILE A 39 -6.64 2.84 2.61
CA ILE A 39 -7.80 3.40 3.34
C ILE A 39 -8.18 2.51 4.53
N GLN A 40 -8.21 1.19 4.33
CA GLN A 40 -8.45 0.23 5.42
C GLN A 40 -7.38 0.36 6.52
N GLY A 41 -6.11 0.52 6.12
CA GLY A 41 -5.02 0.74 7.06
C GLY A 41 -5.14 2.03 7.86
N GLU A 42 -5.52 3.14 7.22
CA GLU A 42 -5.73 4.43 7.89
C GLU A 42 -6.87 4.39 8.93
N ALA A 43 -7.76 3.40 8.87
CA ALA A 43 -8.85 3.24 9.83
C ALA A 43 -8.36 2.68 11.19
N TYR A 44 -7.21 1.99 11.22
CA TYR A 44 -6.63 1.45 12.44
C TYR A 44 -6.22 2.56 13.42
N LYS A 45 -6.21 2.20 14.70
CA LYS A 45 -5.95 3.12 15.81
C LYS A 45 -4.58 2.85 16.42
N PRO A 46 -4.02 3.79 17.21
CA PRO A 46 -2.72 3.59 17.86
C PRO A 46 -2.63 2.29 18.68
N TYR A 47 -3.72 1.89 19.35
CA TYR A 47 -3.77 0.67 20.14
C TYR A 47 -3.87 -0.63 19.32
N ASP A 48 -4.03 -0.52 17.99
CA ASP A 48 -4.00 -1.67 17.09
C ASP A 48 -2.58 -2.03 16.63
N ILE A 49 -1.61 -1.12 16.81
CA ILE A 49 -0.21 -1.36 16.42
C ILE A 49 0.35 -2.60 17.12
N GLY A 50 1.15 -3.38 16.39
CA GLY A 50 1.71 -4.64 16.85
C GLY A 50 0.72 -5.81 16.87
N SER A 51 -0.57 -5.58 16.60
CA SER A 51 -1.54 -6.67 16.48
C SER A 51 -1.39 -7.42 15.16
N GLU A 52 -1.79 -8.70 15.17
CA GLU A 52 -1.75 -9.56 14.00
C GLU A 52 -2.48 -8.96 12.79
N LYS A 53 -3.60 -8.25 12.99
CA LYS A 53 -4.35 -7.60 11.91
C LYS A 53 -3.57 -6.47 11.22
N VAL A 54 -2.74 -5.72 11.95
CA VAL A 54 -1.92 -4.64 11.35
C VAL A 54 -0.69 -5.23 10.65
N ILE A 55 -0.12 -6.30 11.23
CA ILE A 55 0.95 -7.06 10.57
C ILE A 55 0.43 -7.66 9.25
N GLN A 56 -0.74 -8.29 9.29
CA GLN A 56 -1.37 -8.89 8.11
C GLN A 56 -1.72 -7.84 7.04
N LEU A 57 -2.21 -6.66 7.45
CA LEU A 57 -2.40 -5.53 6.54
C LEU A 57 -1.10 -5.19 5.78
N SER A 58 0.04 -5.17 6.47
CA SER A 58 1.33 -4.85 5.82
C SER A 58 1.69 -5.85 4.72
N HIS A 59 1.41 -7.14 4.94
CA HIS A 59 1.60 -8.19 3.93
C HIS A 59 0.63 -8.04 2.77
N ASP A 60 -0.63 -7.69 3.04
CA ASP A 60 -1.63 -7.45 2.01
C ASP A 60 -1.28 -6.23 1.14
N ILE A 61 -0.82 -5.14 1.75
CA ILE A 61 -0.34 -3.96 1.02
C ILE A 61 0.83 -4.33 0.12
N GLU A 62 1.82 -5.05 0.63
CA GLU A 62 2.97 -5.46 -0.17
C GLU A 62 2.56 -6.33 -1.36
N ARG A 63 1.72 -7.34 -1.11
CA ARG A 63 1.20 -8.22 -2.17
C ARG A 63 0.44 -7.44 -3.24
N ILE A 64 -0.46 -6.54 -2.83
CA ILE A 64 -1.26 -5.74 -3.76
C ILE A 64 -0.36 -4.76 -4.53
N TYR A 65 0.62 -4.15 -3.88
CA TYR A 65 1.59 -3.28 -4.53
C TYR A 65 2.38 -4.03 -5.61
N ASN A 66 2.95 -5.19 -5.28
CA ASN A 66 3.72 -5.98 -6.24
C ASN A 66 2.87 -6.39 -7.45
N ASN A 67 1.62 -6.78 -7.22
CA ASN A 67 0.67 -7.07 -8.29
C ASN A 67 0.34 -5.83 -9.14
N THR A 68 0.26 -4.65 -8.52
CA THR A 68 0.01 -3.38 -9.21
C THR A 68 1.17 -3.02 -10.12
N ILE A 69 2.42 -3.15 -9.64
CA ILE A 69 3.62 -2.92 -10.45
C ILE A 69 3.69 -3.90 -11.61
N ALA A 70 3.50 -5.20 -11.36
CA ALA A 70 3.53 -6.20 -12.43
C ALA A 70 2.46 -5.93 -13.51
N ALA A 71 1.25 -5.52 -13.13
CA ALA A 71 0.20 -5.16 -14.08
C ALA A 71 0.52 -3.88 -14.85
N LEU A 72 1.12 -2.89 -14.19
CA LEU A 72 1.55 -1.65 -14.83
C LEU A 72 2.67 -1.89 -15.84
N ASP A 73 3.67 -2.70 -15.49
CA ASP A 73 4.77 -3.05 -16.39
C ASP A 73 4.26 -3.72 -17.66
N VAL A 74 3.30 -4.64 -17.53
CA VAL A 74 2.64 -5.28 -18.68
C VAL A 74 1.90 -4.23 -19.52
N ALA A 75 1.08 -3.38 -18.90
CA ALA A 75 0.31 -2.37 -19.62
C ALA A 75 1.20 -1.35 -20.37
N VAL A 76 2.30 -0.92 -19.75
CA VAL A 76 3.29 -0.01 -20.37
C VAL A 76 4.04 -0.71 -21.51
N ALA A 77 4.43 -1.97 -21.34
CA ALA A 77 5.08 -2.75 -22.39
C ALA A 77 4.14 -3.00 -23.59
N GLU A 78 2.84 -3.18 -23.35
CA GLU A 78 1.84 -3.30 -24.41
C GLU A 78 1.62 -1.97 -25.13
N ALA A 79 1.49 -0.87 -24.38
CA ALA A 79 1.31 0.47 -24.95
C ALA A 79 2.48 0.89 -25.86
N THR A 80 3.72 0.56 -25.47
CA THR A 80 4.93 0.88 -26.26
C THR A 80 5.14 -0.01 -27.47
N ARG A 81 4.47 -1.17 -27.57
CA ARG A 81 4.47 -2.02 -28.78
C ARG A 81 3.49 -1.55 -29.84
N LEU A 82 2.54 -0.69 -29.48
CA LEU A 82 1.52 -0.13 -30.37
C LEU A 82 1.92 1.23 -30.96
N THR A 83 3.06 1.77 -30.56
CA THR A 83 3.68 3.01 -31.06
C THR A 83 4.91 2.71 -31.90
#